data_AF-A0A3P7JIF4-F1
#
_entry.id   AF-A0A3P7JIF4-F1
#
_cell.length_a   1.000
_cell.length_b   1.000
_cell.length_c   1.000
_cell.angle_alpha   90.00
_cell.angle_beta   90.00
_cell.angle_gamma   90.00
#
_symmetry.space_group_name_H-M   'P 1'
#
loop_
_entity.id
_entity.type
_entity.pdbx_description
1 polymer ?
#
loop_
_entity_poly.entity_id
_entity_poly.type
_entity_poly.pdbx_seq_one_letter_code
_entity_poly.pdbx_strand_id
1 'polypeptide(L)'
;MNQKRAEHKLKIWINLAQYRPGDTGFENVFVFWLERHTMETKAEPLTILIDMTGASMKNMDFNIFKFMLHALKYYYPSTVHDMVVFESPLMLNASWRVSLPVGVLYLLQPS
;
A
#
# COMPACT_ATOMS: atom_id res chain seq x y z
N MET A 1 25.97 -14.03 18.24
CA MET A 1 24.92 -14.30 17.24
C MET A 1 24.16 -12.99 17.06
N ASN A 2 24.57 -12.17 16.09
CA ASN A 2 24.01 -10.84 15.91
C ASN A 2 22.64 -10.98 15.26
N GLN A 3 21.60 -10.88 16.08
CA GLN A 3 20.24 -10.59 15.63
C GLN A 3 20.31 -9.24 14.91
N LYS A 4 20.49 -9.25 13.59
CA LYS A 4 20.21 -8.06 12.78
C LYS A 4 18.74 -7.76 13.04
N ARG A 5 18.47 -6.77 13.90
CA ARG A 5 17.17 -6.14 14.02
C ARG A 5 16.81 -5.76 12.60
N ALA A 6 15.85 -6.46 11.99
CA ALA A 6 15.39 -6.14 10.66
C ALA A 6 14.97 -4.68 10.71
N GLU A 7 15.75 -3.81 10.08
CA GLU A 7 15.32 -2.43 9.87
C GLU A 7 14.08 -2.57 8.98
N HIS A 8 12.89 -2.28 9.51
CA HIS A 8 11.66 -2.18 8.71
C HIS A 8 11.84 -0.97 7.79
N LYS A 9 12.69 -1.12 6.77
CA LYS A 9 12.92 -0.11 5.74
C LYS A 9 11.65 -0.06 4.94
N LEU A 10 11.11 1.15 4.82
CA LEU A 10 10.13 1.43 3.79
C LEU A 10 10.78 1.10 2.44
N LYS A 11 10.21 0.14 1.71
CA LYS A 11 10.79 -0.33 0.44
C LYS A 11 9.99 0.19 -0.77
N ILE A 12 8.69 0.46 -0.61
CA ILE A 12 7.84 0.99 -1.69
C ILE A 12 7.02 2.17 -1.18
N TRP A 13 7.10 3.30 -1.90
CA TRP A 13 6.29 4.50 -1.67
C TRP A 13 5.42 4.79 -2.89
N ILE A 14 4.14 5.06 -2.66
CA ILE A 14 3.14 5.29 -3.71
C ILE A 14 2.40 6.58 -3.38
N ASN A 15 2.53 7.59 -4.24
CA ASN A 15 1.69 8.78 -4.18
C ASN A 15 0.38 8.51 -4.94
N LEU A 16 -0.69 8.25 -4.20
CA LEU A 16 -1.97 7.86 -4.77
C LEU A 16 -2.71 9.02 -5.44
N ALA A 17 -2.46 10.27 -5.01
CA ALA A 17 -3.09 11.45 -5.57
C ALA A 17 -2.62 11.78 -7.00
N GLN A 18 -1.51 11.19 -7.45
CA GLN A 18 -1.01 11.35 -8.83
C GLN A 18 -1.79 10.51 -9.85
N TYR A 19 -2.51 9.47 -9.41
CA TYR A 19 -3.26 8.58 -10.29
C TYR A 19 -4.72 9.01 -10.37
N ARG A 20 -5.13 9.45 -11.55
CA ARG A 20 -6.47 9.96 -11.85
C ARG A 20 -7.33 8.89 -12.52
N PRO A 21 -8.66 9.00 -12.41
CA PRO A 21 -9.57 8.13 -13.15
C PRO A 21 -9.27 8.13 -14.65
N GLY A 22 -9.02 6.95 -15.20
CA GLY A 22 -8.70 6.76 -16.61
C GLY A 22 -7.20 6.64 -16.93
N ASP A 23 -6.33 6.86 -15.94
CA ASP A 23 -4.91 6.50 -16.07
C ASP A 23 -4.77 4.98 -16.25
N THR A 24 -3.77 4.56 -17.02
CA THR A 24 -3.51 3.14 -17.32
C THR A 24 -2.07 2.78 -17.00
N GLY A 25 -1.82 1.50 -16.71
CA GLY A 25 -0.47 0.97 -16.54
C GLY A 25 0.04 0.99 -15.09
N PHE A 26 -0.70 1.59 -14.16
CA PHE A 26 -0.40 1.53 -12.74
C PHE A 26 -0.27 0.08 -12.27
N GLU A 27 -1.20 -0.78 -12.65
CA GLU A 27 -1.26 -2.18 -12.24
C GLU A 27 0.00 -2.93 -12.63
N ASN A 28 0.48 -2.69 -13.87
CA ASN A 28 1.69 -3.33 -14.39
C ASN A 28 2.94 -2.87 -13.63
N VAL A 29 3.07 -1.56 -13.36
CA VAL A 29 4.21 -1.01 -12.61
C VAL A 29 4.17 -1.52 -11.17
N PHE A 30 3.01 -1.53 -10.54
CA PHE A 30 2.83 -2.01 -9.18
C PHE A 30 3.21 -3.49 -9.04
N VAL A 31 2.67 -4.36 -9.91
CA VAL A 31 3.01 -5.79 -9.91
C VAL A 31 4.49 -6.00 -10.23
N PHE A 32 5.06 -5.25 -11.17
CA PHE A 32 6.48 -5.33 -11.49
C PHE A 32 7.37 -5.08 -10.26
N TRP A 33 7.06 -4.06 -9.45
CA TRP A 33 7.84 -3.78 -8.25
C TRP A 33 7.66 -4.83 -7.16
N LEU A 34 6.46 -5.42 -7.02
CA LEU A 34 6.21 -6.51 -6.09
C LEU A 34 6.98 -7.78 -6.48
N GLU A 35 6.91 -8.18 -7.75
CA GLU A 35 7.67 -9.31 -8.30
C GLU A 35 9.17 -9.11 -8.10
N ARG A 36 9.68 -7.94 -8.50
CA ARG A 36 11.09 -7.59 -8.35
C ARG A 36 11.55 -7.71 -6.90
N HIS A 37 10.82 -7.11 -5.97
CA HIS A 37 11.12 -7.20 -4.54
C HIS A 37 11.13 -8.65 -4.05
N THR A 38 10.11 -9.42 -4.44
CA THR A 38 9.96 -10.83 -4.03
C THR A 38 11.14 -11.67 -4.52
N MET A 39 11.57 -11.47 -5.77
CA MET A 39 12.70 -12.18 -6.36
C MET A 39 14.05 -11.78 -5.76
N GLU A 40 14.32 -10.47 -5.62
CA GLU A 40 15.61 -9.96 -5.15
C GLU A 40 15.87 -10.25 -3.67
N THR A 41 14.82 -10.18 -2.86
CA THR A 41 14.92 -10.33 -1.40
C THR A 41 14.54 -11.72 -0.91
N LYS A 42 14.16 -12.64 -1.81
CA LYS A 42 13.60 -13.96 -1.45
C LYS A 42 12.38 -13.82 -0.52
N ALA A 43 11.46 -12.95 -0.92
CA ALA A 43 10.21 -12.66 -0.21
C ALA A 43 10.42 -12.16 1.23
N GLU A 44 11.43 -11.33 1.48
CA GLU A 44 11.54 -10.64 2.77
C GLU A 44 10.30 -9.76 3.03
N PRO A 45 9.95 -9.53 4.31
CA PRO A 45 8.91 -8.60 4.69
C PRO A 45 9.01 -7.24 3.97
N LEU A 46 7.88 -6.83 3.41
CA LEU A 46 7.70 -5.61 2.66
C LEU A 46 6.81 -4.65 3.44
N THR A 47 7.31 -3.43 3.64
CA THR A 47 6.51 -2.29 4.12
C THR A 47 6.22 -1.34 2.96
N ILE A 48 4.94 -1.02 2.77
CA ILE A 48 4.44 -0.12 1.72
C ILE A 48 3.86 1.15 2.36
N LEU A 49 4.23 2.32 1.86
CA LEU A 49 3.63 3.61 2.21
C LEU A 49 2.76 4.09 1.07
N ILE A 50 1.47 4.24 1.35
CA ILE A 50 0.49 4.87 0.46
C ILE A 50 0.30 6.30 0.95
N ASP A 51 0.84 7.25 0.21
CA ASP A 51 0.66 8.67 0.44
C ASP A 51 -0.60 9.15 -0.27
N MET A 52 -1.58 9.55 0.52
CA MET A 52 -2.86 10.08 0.06
C MET A 52 -2.96 11.60 0.22
N THR A 53 -1.84 12.30 0.43
CA THR A 53 -1.82 13.76 0.57
C THR A 53 -2.46 14.41 -0.66
N GLY A 54 -3.53 15.19 -0.45
CA GLY A 54 -4.28 15.83 -1.53
C GLY A 54 -5.23 14.91 -2.31
N ALA A 55 -5.32 13.64 -1.93
CA ALA A 55 -6.37 12.74 -2.42
C ALA A 55 -7.72 13.12 -1.80
N SER A 56 -8.78 12.88 -2.55
CA SER A 56 -10.17 13.10 -2.16
C SER A 56 -11.04 12.08 -2.89
N MET A 57 -12.29 11.92 -2.44
CA MET A 57 -13.26 11.05 -3.11
C MET A 57 -13.49 11.43 -4.59
N LYS A 58 -13.21 12.69 -4.98
CA LYS A 58 -13.50 13.21 -6.32
C LYS A 58 -12.35 12.99 -7.31
N ASN A 59 -11.11 12.99 -6.84
CA ASN A 59 -9.93 12.96 -7.70
C ASN A 59 -9.15 11.64 -7.61
N MET A 60 -9.47 10.77 -6.66
CA MET A 60 -8.82 9.48 -6.51
C MET A 60 -9.49 8.39 -7.34
N ASP A 61 -8.67 7.56 -7.99
CA ASP A 61 -9.13 6.31 -8.58
C ASP A 61 -9.24 5.19 -7.51
N PHE A 62 -10.47 4.89 -7.10
CA PHE A 62 -10.75 3.81 -6.14
C PHE A 62 -10.53 2.41 -6.71
N ASN A 63 -10.56 2.23 -8.02
CA ASN A 63 -10.32 0.93 -8.63
C ASN A 63 -8.84 0.57 -8.50
N ILE A 64 -7.94 1.54 -8.72
CA ILE A 64 -6.50 1.37 -8.47
C ILE A 64 -6.24 1.04 -7.00
N PHE A 65 -6.86 1.76 -6.07
CA PHE A 65 -6.70 1.48 -4.64
C PHE A 65 -7.19 0.07 -4.26
N LYS A 66 -8.36 -0.33 -4.75
CA LYS A 66 -8.90 -1.69 -4.54
C LYS A 66 -8.02 -2.76 -5.17
N PHE A 67 -7.49 -2.51 -6.35
CA PHE A 67 -6.56 -3.40 -7.04
C PHE A 67 -5.33 -3.65 -6.17
N MET A 68 -4.71 -2.59 -5.63
CA MET A 68 -3.57 -2.75 -4.71
C MET A 68 -3.92 -3.64 -3.52
N LEU A 69 -5.01 -3.32 -2.82
CA LEU A 69 -5.44 -4.11 -1.66
C LEU A 69 -5.69 -5.57 -2.01
N HIS A 70 -6.33 -5.83 -3.15
CA HIS A 70 -6.61 -7.17 -3.63
C HIS A 70 -5.34 -7.94 -4.00
N ALA A 71 -4.41 -7.31 -4.74
CA ALA A 71 -3.13 -7.88 -5.11
C ALA A 71 -2.33 -8.31 -3.87
N LEU A 72 -2.20 -7.42 -2.89
CA LEU A 72 -1.44 -7.70 -1.68
C LEU A 72 -2.10 -8.78 -0.81
N LYS A 73 -3.43 -8.75 -0.68
CA LYS A 73 -4.17 -9.72 0.13
C LYS A 73 -4.16 -11.13 -0.43
N TYR A 74 -4.27 -11.29 -1.75
CA TYR A 74 -4.51 -12.59 -2.38
C TYR A 74 -3.30 -13.15 -3.13
N TYR A 75 -2.39 -12.31 -3.62
CA TYR A 75 -1.23 -12.74 -4.40
C TYR A 75 0.09 -12.62 -3.64
N TYR A 76 0.24 -11.60 -2.80
CA TYR A 76 1.45 -11.37 -1.99
C TYR A 76 1.24 -11.39 -0.46
N PRO A 77 0.38 -12.29 0.09
CA PRO A 77 0.00 -12.25 1.51
C PRO A 77 1.17 -12.49 2.47
N SER A 78 2.18 -13.25 2.05
CA SER A 78 3.35 -13.58 2.89
C SER A 78 4.49 -12.57 2.73
N THR A 79 4.41 -11.67 1.76
CA THR A 79 5.47 -10.68 1.47
C THR A 79 5.13 -9.34 2.10
N VAL A 80 3.87 -8.89 2.02
CA VAL A 80 3.46 -7.62 2.66
C VAL A 80 3.22 -7.84 4.15
N HIS A 81 4.04 -7.18 4.96
CA HIS A 81 3.93 -7.22 6.42
C HIS A 81 3.22 -5.98 6.96
N ASP A 82 3.59 -4.80 6.46
CA ASP A 82 3.04 -3.53 6.91
C ASP A 82 2.56 -2.69 5.71
N MET A 83 1.37 -2.13 5.82
CA MET A 83 0.89 -1.07 4.93
C MET A 83 0.59 0.17 5.78
N VAL A 84 1.33 1.24 5.50
CA VAL A 84 1.13 2.55 6.11
C VAL A 84 0.35 3.41 5.12
N VAL A 85 -0.75 4.00 5.57
CA VAL A 85 -1.52 4.95 4.76
C VAL A 85 -1.44 6.32 5.41
N PHE A 86 -0.89 7.28 4.70
CA PHE A 86 -0.65 8.64 5.17
C PHE A 86 -1.68 9.60 4.56
N GLU A 87 -2.21 10.53 5.37
CA GLU A 87 -3.16 11.57 4.93
C GLU A 87 -4.45 11.03 4.28
N SER A 88 -4.96 9.89 4.78
CA SER A 88 -6.16 9.30 4.19
C SER A 88 -7.39 10.23 4.33
N PRO A 89 -8.22 10.38 3.28
CA PRO A 89 -9.48 11.11 3.37
C PRO A 89 -10.40 10.51 4.44
N LEU A 90 -10.95 11.35 5.32
CA LEU A 90 -11.82 10.96 6.46
C LEU A 90 -12.93 9.96 6.13
N MET A 91 -13.50 10.02 4.92
CA MET A 91 -14.57 9.11 4.47
C MET A 91 -14.10 7.65 4.28
N LEU A 92 -12.82 7.41 3.97
CA LEU A 92 -12.27 6.05 3.83
C LEU A 92 -12.21 5.30 5.17
N ASN A 93 -12.09 6.02 6.29
CA ASN A 93 -12.12 5.45 7.65
C ASN A 93 -13.44 4.70 7.93
N ALA A 94 -14.55 5.11 7.29
CA ALA A 94 -15.84 4.44 7.42
C ALA A 94 -15.92 3.13 6.60
N SER A 95 -15.31 3.11 5.40
CA SER A 95 -15.33 1.95 4.49
C SER A 95 -14.36 0.84 4.90
N TRP A 96 -13.25 1.16 5.58
CA TRP A 96 -12.19 0.19 5.90
C TRP A 96 -12.49 -0.73 7.09
N ARG A 97 -13.39 -0.32 7.99
CA ARG A 97 -13.86 -1.16 9.11
C ARG A 97 -14.50 -2.49 8.68
N VAL A 98 -14.86 -2.63 7.40
CA VAL A 98 -15.65 -3.76 6.90
C VAL A 98 -14.82 -4.73 6.04
N SER A 99 -13.65 -4.36 5.52
CA SER A 99 -13.04 -5.11 4.39
C SER A 99 -11.55 -5.46 4.48
N LEU A 100 -10.80 -4.95 5.47
CA LEU A 100 -9.37 -5.24 5.57
C LEU A 100 -9.08 -6.39 6.56
N PRO A 101 -8.22 -7.37 6.19
CA PRO A 101 -7.72 -8.34 7.14
C PRO A 101 -6.81 -7.65 8.18
N VAL A 102 -6.84 -8.16 9.40
CA VAL A 102 -6.10 -7.67 10.58
C VAL A 102 -4.62 -7.50 10.23
N GLY A 103 -4.07 -6.29 10.40
CA GLY A 103 -2.66 -5.97 10.15
C GLY A 103 -2.35 -4.58 9.55
N VAL A 104 -3.37 -3.77 9.20
CA VAL A 104 -3.12 -2.41 8.69
C VAL A 104 -2.86 -1.46 9.87
N LEU A 105 -1.60 -1.05 10.04
CA LEU A 105 -1.19 -0.04 11.02
C LEU A 105 -1.56 1.35 10.51
N TYR A 106 -2.63 1.90 11.08
CA TYR A 106 -2.98 3.31 10.93
C TYR A 106 -1.94 4.15 11.65
N LEU A 107 -1.06 4.82 10.91
CA LEU A 107 -0.23 5.87 11.47
C LEU A 107 -0.51 7.19 10.75
N LEU A 108 -1.04 8.11 11.56
CA LEU A 108 -1.14 9.56 11.36
C LEU A 108 -2.25 10.02 10.42
N GLN A 109 -3.40 10.32 11.03
CA GLN A 109 -4.11 11.54 10.63
C GLN A 109 -3.24 12.70 11.11
N PRO A 110 -2.85 13.67 10.26
CA PRO A 110 -2.40 14.93 10.83
C PRO A 110 -3.60 15.55 11.57
N SER A 111 -3.28 16.22 12.68
CA SER A 111 -4.19 17.14 13.36
C SER A 111 -4.52 18.34 12.48
#